data_AF-A0A838YNN2-F1
#
_entry.id   AF-A0A838YNN2-F1
#
_cell.length_a   1.000
_cell.length_b   1.000
_cell.length_c   1.000
_cell.angle_alpha   90.00
_cell.angle_beta   90.00
_cell.angle_gamma   90.00
#
_symmetry.space_group_name_H-M   'P 1'
#
loop_
_entity.id
_entity.type
_entity.pdbx_description
1 polymer ?
#
loop_
_entity_poly.entity_id
_entity_poly.type
_entity_poly.pdbx_seq_one_letter_code
_entity_poly.pdbx_strand_id
1 'polypeptide(L)'
;MAIRYFGIDGVHGIGWVCFLGFVICWFAGDMTWIVQEMVLHIEPYLSVSDIFYLSGYPFLLMFTISYIIPFRDAVPKLMLMISVCLSIILVVLSIHMIGIPDIAFDTVLSIAYPVFDGIILVPVILGLYLFFKSKTDMMWSLILFGILATFTGDLIFSYMESSNIYHTGNIMELAFFWSYILLIFGVYHHKKTMSILRTNSL
;
A
#
# COMPACT_ATOMS: atom_id res chain seq x y z
N MET A 1 5.54 -13.74 -28.24
CA MET A 1 5.57 -14.27 -26.87
C MET A 1 5.26 -13.21 -25.79
N ALA A 2 5.58 -11.92 -26.00
CA ALA A 2 5.31 -10.83 -25.05
C ALA A 2 3.81 -10.52 -24.81
N ILE A 3 2.93 -10.72 -25.79
CA ILE A 3 1.50 -10.37 -25.71
C ILE A 3 0.75 -11.19 -24.63
N ARG A 4 1.22 -12.39 -24.29
CA ARG A 4 0.57 -13.27 -23.30
C ARG A 4 0.79 -12.82 -21.84
N TYR A 5 1.76 -11.96 -21.57
CA TYR A 5 2.05 -11.43 -20.24
C TYR A 5 1.35 -10.08 -19.94
N PHE A 6 0.88 -9.37 -20.97
CA PHE A 6 0.34 -8.01 -20.85
C PHE A 6 -1.14 -7.87 -21.25
N GLY A 7 -1.85 -8.98 -21.43
CA GLY A 7 -3.31 -8.98 -21.57
C GLY A 7 -4.02 -8.88 -20.21
N ILE A 8 -5.31 -8.50 -20.23
CA ILE A 8 -6.22 -8.52 -19.08
C ILE A 8 -6.33 -9.91 -18.42
N ASP A 9 -6.08 -10.97 -19.18
CA ASP A 9 -6.15 -12.36 -18.72
C ASP A 9 -4.84 -12.86 -18.06
N GLY A 10 -3.79 -12.03 -18.04
CA GLY A 10 -2.50 -12.36 -17.42
C GLY A 10 -2.42 -11.94 -15.95
N VAL A 11 -1.46 -12.50 -15.21
CA VAL A 11 -1.21 -12.17 -13.80
C VAL A 11 -1.04 -10.66 -13.56
N HIS A 12 -0.40 -9.95 -14.49
CA HIS A 12 -0.24 -8.49 -14.43
C HIS A 12 -1.55 -7.72 -14.71
N GLY A 13 -2.42 -8.25 -15.58
CA GLY A 13 -3.74 -7.67 -15.84
C GLY A 13 -4.62 -7.72 -14.60
N ILE A 14 -4.68 -8.88 -13.95
CA ILE A 14 -5.35 -9.05 -12.64
C ILE A 14 -4.74 -8.10 -11.62
N GLY A 15 -3.41 -7.99 -11.57
CA GLY A 15 -2.71 -7.05 -10.71
C GLY A 15 -3.24 -5.62 -10.85
N TRP A 16 -3.34 -5.12 -12.09
CA TRP A 16 -3.86 -3.77 -12.34
C TRP A 16 -5.34 -3.59 -11.99
N VAL A 17 -6.18 -4.61 -12.18
CA VAL A 17 -7.57 -4.58 -11.72
C VAL A 17 -7.63 -4.50 -10.19
N CYS A 18 -6.79 -5.27 -9.50
CA CYS A 18 -6.65 -5.16 -8.05
C CYS A 18 -6.14 -3.77 -7.64
N PHE A 19 -5.15 -3.21 -8.33
CA PHE A 19 -4.68 -1.84 -8.06
C PHE A 19 -5.80 -0.80 -8.19
N LEU A 20 -6.64 -0.92 -9.23
CA LEU A 20 -7.82 -0.06 -9.38
C LEU A 20 -8.81 -0.25 -8.22
N GLY A 21 -9.06 -1.50 -7.80
CA GLY A 21 -9.90 -1.79 -6.63
C GLY A 21 -9.38 -1.13 -5.36
N PHE A 22 -8.06 -1.21 -5.11
CA PHE A 22 -7.40 -0.51 -4.02
C PHE A 22 -7.63 1.00 -4.09
N VAL A 23 -7.40 1.63 -5.24
CA VAL A 23 -7.59 3.09 -5.42
C VAL A 23 -9.03 3.51 -5.17
N ILE A 24 -10.02 2.74 -5.64
CA ILE A 24 -11.44 3.03 -5.41
C ILE A 24 -11.78 2.94 -3.92
N CYS A 25 -11.32 1.89 -3.24
CA CYS A 25 -11.50 1.72 -1.80
C CYS A 25 -10.86 2.87 -1.02
N TRP A 26 -9.61 3.23 -1.34
CA TRP A 26 -8.90 4.30 -0.65
C TRP A 26 -9.57 5.66 -0.83
N PHE A 27 -9.98 5.97 -2.07
CA PHE A 27 -10.73 7.19 -2.38
C PHE A 27 -12.07 7.25 -1.64
N ALA A 28 -12.81 6.15 -1.58
CA ALA A 28 -14.06 6.09 -0.82
C ALA A 28 -13.83 6.28 0.69
N GLY A 29 -12.76 5.70 1.23
CA GLY A 29 -12.30 5.92 2.60
C GLY A 29 -12.04 7.40 2.88
N ASP A 30 -11.19 8.04 2.07
CA ASP A 30 -10.85 9.46 2.22
C ASP A 30 -12.08 10.37 2.12
N MET A 31 -12.96 10.12 1.14
CA MET A 31 -14.18 10.92 0.99
C MET A 31 -15.10 10.76 2.21
N THR A 32 -15.20 9.55 2.75
CA THR A 32 -16.02 9.27 3.94
C THR A 32 -15.41 9.96 5.17
N TRP A 33 -14.10 9.82 5.36
CA TRP A 33 -13.34 10.45 6.44
C TRP A 33 -13.50 11.99 6.40
N ILE A 34 -13.32 12.61 5.23
CA ILE A 34 -13.48 14.06 5.05
C ILE A 34 -14.91 14.51 5.38
N VAL A 35 -15.93 13.78 4.94
CA VAL A 35 -17.33 14.13 5.24
C VAL A 35 -17.60 14.02 6.74
N GLN A 36 -17.10 12.98 7.41
CA GLN A 36 -17.29 12.79 8.84
C GLN A 36 -16.64 13.93 9.65
N GLU A 37 -15.37 14.23 9.35
CA GLU A 37 -14.59 15.25 10.07
C GLU A 37 -15.09 16.68 9.77
N MET A 38 -15.15 17.05 8.48
CA MET A 38 -15.33 18.44 8.05
C MET A 38 -16.79 18.87 7.96
N VAL A 39 -17.72 17.94 7.72
CA VAL A 39 -19.14 18.25 7.50
C VAL A 39 -19.98 17.84 8.70
N LEU A 40 -19.76 16.63 9.21
CA LEU A 40 -20.56 16.07 10.30
C LEU A 40 -19.96 16.37 11.69
N HIS A 41 -18.69 16.76 11.76
CA HIS A 41 -17.95 16.99 13.01
C HIS A 41 -17.99 15.77 13.95
N ILE A 42 -17.84 14.58 13.36
CA ILE A 42 -17.74 13.31 14.07
C ILE A 42 -16.29 12.86 13.95
N GLU A 43 -15.69 12.50 15.09
CA GLU A 43 -14.34 11.96 15.18
C GLU A 43 -14.20 10.74 14.25
N PRO A 44 -13.34 10.81 13.22
CA PRO A 44 -13.31 9.82 12.14
C PRO A 44 -12.40 8.63 12.44
N TYR A 45 -11.85 8.51 13.66
CA TYR A 45 -11.06 7.37 14.09
C TYR A 45 -11.95 6.16 14.34
N LEU A 46 -11.62 5.02 13.71
CA LEU A 46 -12.34 3.74 13.89
C LEU A 46 -13.82 3.82 13.51
N SER A 47 -14.06 4.37 12.32
CA SER A 47 -15.35 4.80 11.84
C SER A 47 -15.76 4.07 10.54
N VAL A 48 -16.78 4.58 9.86
CA VAL A 48 -17.27 4.02 8.59
C VAL A 48 -16.19 4.08 7.50
N SER A 49 -15.25 5.03 7.57
CA SER A 49 -14.10 5.10 6.65
C SER A 49 -13.26 3.82 6.66
N ASP A 50 -13.09 3.18 7.82
CA ASP A 50 -12.27 1.99 8.00
C ASP A 50 -12.77 0.79 7.21
N ILE A 51 -14.08 0.70 6.96
CA ILE A 51 -14.65 -0.35 6.11
C ILE A 51 -14.05 -0.27 4.71
N PHE A 52 -13.88 0.94 4.17
CA PHE A 52 -13.32 1.15 2.85
C PHE A 52 -11.80 0.91 2.83
N TYR A 53 -11.06 1.43 3.82
CA TYR A 53 -9.62 1.22 3.91
C TYR A 53 -9.28 -0.27 4.07
N LEU A 54 -9.93 -0.98 5.00
CA LEU A 54 -9.75 -2.42 5.20
C LEU A 54 -10.13 -3.25 3.98
N SER A 55 -11.15 -2.84 3.23
CA SER A 55 -11.51 -3.49 1.96
C SER A 55 -10.43 -3.30 0.88
N GLY A 56 -9.65 -2.22 0.95
CA GLY A 56 -8.55 -1.94 0.02
C GLY A 56 -7.34 -2.86 0.20
N TYR A 57 -7.09 -3.36 1.41
CA TYR A 57 -5.90 -4.18 1.72
C TYR A 57 -5.80 -5.49 0.93
N PRO A 58 -6.86 -6.32 0.81
CA PRO A 58 -6.82 -7.50 -0.05
C PRO A 58 -6.46 -7.18 -1.51
N PHE A 59 -6.97 -6.07 -2.03
CA PHE A 59 -6.64 -5.61 -3.38
C PHE A 59 -5.17 -5.21 -3.51
N LEU A 60 -4.65 -4.46 -2.55
CA LEU A 60 -3.24 -4.04 -2.54
C LEU A 60 -2.28 -5.24 -2.41
N LEU A 61 -2.64 -6.21 -1.56
CA LEU A 61 -1.90 -7.47 -1.41
C LEU A 61 -1.87 -8.27 -2.72
N MET A 62 -3.03 -8.44 -3.36
CA MET A 62 -3.12 -9.16 -4.63
C MET A 62 -2.33 -8.45 -5.74
N PHE A 63 -2.39 -7.11 -5.79
CA PHE A 63 -1.57 -6.32 -6.70
C PHE A 63 -0.07 -6.58 -6.47
N THR A 64 0.43 -6.40 -5.24
CA THR A 64 1.86 -6.58 -4.96
C THR A 64 2.33 -8.01 -5.23
N ILE A 65 1.57 -9.03 -4.82
CA ILE A 65 1.88 -10.45 -5.10
C ILE A 65 1.92 -10.74 -6.60
N SER A 66 0.97 -10.21 -7.38
CA SER A 66 0.90 -10.44 -8.83
C SER A 66 2.18 -10.02 -9.56
N TYR A 67 2.91 -9.04 -9.01
CA TYR A 67 4.17 -8.56 -9.56
C TYR A 67 5.39 -9.34 -9.07
N ILE A 68 5.31 -10.03 -7.92
CA ILE A 68 6.40 -10.86 -7.41
C ILE A 68 6.38 -12.27 -7.97
N ILE A 69 5.20 -12.88 -8.14
CA ILE A 69 5.05 -14.28 -8.57
C ILE A 69 5.86 -14.61 -9.85
N PRO A 70 5.84 -13.79 -10.92
CA PRO A 70 6.58 -14.10 -12.15
C PRO A 70 8.10 -14.17 -11.95
N PHE A 71 8.62 -13.55 -10.89
CA PHE A 71 10.04 -13.44 -10.59
C PHE A 71 10.43 -14.16 -9.29
N ARG A 72 9.56 -15.01 -8.75
CA ARG A 72 9.77 -15.68 -7.45
C ARG A 72 11.10 -16.45 -7.38
N ASP A 73 11.53 -17.06 -8.48
CA ASP A 73 12.75 -17.86 -8.54
C ASP A 73 14.02 -16.99 -8.53
N ALA A 74 13.90 -15.69 -8.83
CA ALA A 74 15.00 -14.72 -8.75
C ALA A 74 15.22 -14.17 -7.33
N VAL A 75 14.30 -14.47 -6.40
CA VAL A 75 14.36 -14.05 -4.99
C VAL A 75 15.10 -15.11 -4.16
N PRO A 76 16.23 -14.77 -3.52
CA PRO A 76 16.90 -15.71 -2.64
C PRO A 76 16.10 -15.91 -1.34
N LYS A 77 16.13 -17.13 -0.79
CA LYS A 77 15.47 -17.46 0.49
C LYS A 77 15.85 -16.50 1.63
N LEU A 78 17.10 -16.03 1.64
CA LEU A 78 17.58 -15.05 2.61
C LEU A 78 16.79 -13.73 2.54
N MET A 79 16.46 -13.23 1.35
CA MET A 79 15.68 -12.00 1.20
C MET A 79 14.24 -12.18 1.63
N LEU A 80 13.65 -13.37 1.39
CA LEU A 80 12.35 -13.72 1.93
C LEU A 80 12.36 -13.68 3.47
N MET A 81 13.35 -14.32 4.10
CA MET A 81 13.50 -14.27 5.57
C MET A 81 13.66 -12.85 6.09
N ILE A 82 14.52 -12.03 5.46
CA ILE A 82 14.71 -10.63 5.84
C ILE A 82 13.39 -9.85 5.73
N SER A 83 12.65 -10.01 4.63
CA SER A 83 11.39 -9.31 4.42
C SER A 83 10.34 -9.68 5.48
N VAL A 84 10.24 -10.96 5.85
CA VAL A 84 9.35 -11.43 6.92
C VAL A 84 9.79 -10.90 8.29
N CYS A 85 11.08 -10.94 8.60
CA CYS A 85 11.61 -10.40 9.86
C CYS A 85 11.33 -8.90 9.99
N LEU A 86 11.60 -8.11 8.95
CA LEU A 86 11.32 -6.67 8.97
C LEU A 86 9.83 -6.37 9.11
N SER A 87 8.98 -7.18 8.48
CA SER A 87 7.52 -7.06 8.60
C SER A 87 7.04 -7.35 10.01
N ILE A 88 7.52 -8.43 10.63
CA ILE A 88 7.20 -8.74 12.04
C ILE A 88 7.69 -7.64 12.98
N ILE A 89 8.91 -7.13 12.77
CA ILE A 89 9.46 -6.02 13.56
C ILE A 89 8.54 -4.79 13.44
N LEU A 90 8.12 -4.43 12.22
CA LEU A 90 7.20 -3.31 12.02
C LEU A 90 5.88 -3.53 12.75
N VAL A 91 5.25 -4.70 12.63
CA VAL A 91 3.99 -5.01 13.32
C VAL A 91 4.14 -4.89 14.84
N VAL A 92 5.18 -5.53 15.40
CA VAL A 92 5.43 -5.53 16.86
C VAL A 92 5.69 -4.12 17.36
N LEU A 93 6.52 -3.33 16.66
CA LEU A 93 6.80 -1.95 17.03
C LEU A 93 5.55 -1.08 16.96
N SER A 94 4.74 -1.22 15.90
CA SER A 94 3.51 -0.45 15.72
C SER A 94 2.51 -0.73 16.84
N ILE A 95 2.27 -2.00 17.15
CA ILE A 95 1.38 -2.41 18.25
C ILE A 95 1.91 -1.91 19.60
N HIS A 96 3.22 -1.97 19.82
CA HIS A 96 3.84 -1.45 21.03
C HIS A 96 3.67 0.07 21.17
N MET A 97 3.78 0.82 20.07
CA MET A 97 3.64 2.28 20.05
C MET A 97 2.21 2.75 20.25
N ILE A 98 1.23 2.06 19.66
CA ILE A 98 -0.20 2.38 19.83
C ILE A 98 -0.65 2.08 21.27
N GLY A 99 -0.03 1.08 21.90
CA GLY A 99 -0.50 0.53 23.16
C GLY A 99 -1.76 -0.32 22.96
N ILE A 100 -1.92 -1.34 23.79
CA ILE A 100 -3.12 -2.18 23.76
C ILE A 100 -3.91 -1.84 25.04
N PRO A 101 -4.83 -0.85 25.00
CA PRO A 101 -5.88 -0.79 26.01
C PRO A 101 -6.79 -2.02 25.82
N ASP A 102 -7.64 -2.31 26.81
CA ASP A 102 -8.51 -3.51 26.89
C ASP A 102 -9.07 -4.01 25.54
N ILE A 103 -9.44 -5.29 25.46
CA ILE A 103 -9.96 -5.92 24.24
C ILE A 103 -11.34 -5.32 23.89
N ALA A 104 -11.32 -4.19 23.17
CA ALA A 104 -12.44 -3.50 22.59
C ALA A 104 -12.41 -3.62 21.06
N PHE A 105 -13.52 -3.29 20.40
CA PHE A 105 -13.63 -3.26 18.94
C PHE A 105 -12.56 -2.34 18.31
N ASP A 106 -12.35 -1.21 18.96
CA ASP A 106 -11.35 -0.20 18.60
C ASP A 106 -9.94 -0.80 18.56
N THR A 107 -9.59 -1.57 19.58
CA THR A 107 -8.31 -2.31 19.67
C THR A 107 -8.12 -3.29 18.52
N VAL A 108 -9.19 -3.94 18.05
CA VAL A 108 -9.11 -4.89 16.92
C VAL A 108 -8.75 -4.18 15.62
N LEU A 109 -9.42 -3.07 15.35
CA LEU A 109 -9.18 -2.26 14.16
C LEU A 109 -7.79 -1.60 14.21
N SER A 110 -7.39 -1.01 15.34
CA SER A 110 -6.05 -0.43 15.51
C SER A 110 -4.91 -1.44 15.31
N ILE A 111 -5.14 -2.74 15.60
CA ILE A 111 -4.17 -3.82 15.32
C ILE A 111 -4.23 -4.28 13.86
N ALA A 112 -5.40 -4.22 13.22
CA ALA A 112 -5.59 -4.68 11.85
C ALA A 112 -4.68 -3.94 10.86
N TYR A 113 -4.57 -2.61 10.97
CA TYR A 113 -3.73 -1.79 10.09
C TYR A 113 -2.26 -2.22 10.10
N PRO A 114 -1.54 -2.24 11.26
CA PRO A 114 -0.17 -2.74 11.32
C PRO A 114 0.01 -4.17 10.80
N VAL A 115 -0.96 -5.05 11.05
CA VAL A 115 -0.90 -6.43 10.58
C VAL A 115 -0.98 -6.50 9.06
N PHE A 116 -1.92 -5.79 8.45
CA PHE A 116 -2.05 -5.78 6.99
C PHE A 116 -0.87 -5.06 6.31
N ASP A 117 -0.40 -3.94 6.87
CA ASP A 117 0.82 -3.25 6.42
C ASP A 117 2.01 -4.21 6.45
N GLY A 118 2.21 -4.94 7.56
CA GLY A 118 3.27 -5.94 7.68
C GLY A 118 3.14 -7.07 6.66
N ILE A 119 1.93 -7.58 6.41
CA ILE A 119 1.72 -8.63 5.39
C ILE A 119 2.11 -8.13 4.00
N ILE A 120 1.74 -6.90 3.64
CA ILE A 120 2.05 -6.31 2.32
C ILE A 120 3.51 -5.85 2.23
N LEU A 121 4.13 -5.50 3.35
CA LEU A 121 5.53 -5.11 3.38
C LEU A 121 6.46 -6.23 2.88
N VAL A 122 6.09 -7.49 3.08
CA VAL A 122 6.83 -8.65 2.55
C VAL A 122 7.00 -8.56 1.02
N PRO A 123 5.95 -8.61 0.18
CA PRO A 123 6.11 -8.49 -1.26
C PRO A 123 6.67 -7.13 -1.69
N VAL A 124 6.46 -6.04 -0.94
CA VAL A 124 7.07 -4.72 -1.23
C VAL A 124 8.59 -4.78 -1.13
N ILE A 125 9.15 -5.33 -0.05
CA ILE A 125 10.60 -5.48 0.14
C ILE A 125 11.19 -6.39 -0.95
N LEU A 126 10.50 -7.48 -1.29
CA LEU A 126 10.92 -8.37 -2.36
C LEU A 126 10.92 -7.65 -3.72
N GLY A 127 9.91 -6.83 -3.99
CA GLY A 127 9.81 -6.01 -5.20
C GLY A 127 10.95 -5.01 -5.31
N LEU A 128 11.28 -4.32 -4.21
CA LEU A 128 12.41 -3.40 -4.14
C LEU A 128 13.75 -4.12 -4.36
N TYR A 129 13.93 -5.30 -3.75
CA TYR A 129 15.12 -6.12 -3.98
C TYR A 129 15.29 -6.49 -5.47
N LEU A 130 14.21 -6.96 -6.10
CA LEU A 130 14.22 -7.30 -7.53
C LEU A 130 14.54 -6.07 -8.37
N PHE A 131 13.92 -4.92 -8.07
CA PHE A 131 14.19 -3.63 -8.72
C PHE A 131 15.68 -3.26 -8.69
N PHE A 132 16.29 -3.21 -7.51
CA PHE A 132 17.69 -2.77 -7.36
C PHE A 132 18.66 -3.71 -8.09
N LYS A 133 18.29 -4.98 -8.26
CA LYS A 133 19.10 -5.98 -8.97
C LYS A 133 18.99 -5.86 -10.49
N SER A 134 17.80 -5.64 -11.04
CA SER A 134 17.58 -5.67 -12.50
C SER A 134 17.61 -4.30 -13.19
N LYS A 135 17.76 -3.19 -12.45
CA LYS A 135 17.66 -1.81 -12.98
C LYS A 135 16.36 -1.56 -13.78
N THR A 136 15.32 -2.34 -13.52
CA THR A 136 14.10 -2.34 -14.32
C THR A 136 13.10 -1.30 -13.83
N ASP A 137 12.60 -0.53 -14.79
CA ASP A 137 11.39 0.31 -14.79
C ASP A 137 11.16 1.18 -13.54
N MET A 138 11.54 2.45 -13.65
CA MET A 138 11.27 3.55 -12.71
C MET A 138 9.81 3.56 -12.21
N MET A 139 8.89 3.09 -13.05
CA MET A 139 7.50 2.83 -12.73
C MET A 139 7.29 2.03 -11.43
N TRP A 140 7.97 0.89 -11.27
CA TRP A 140 7.75 -0.02 -10.14
C TRP A 140 8.21 0.58 -8.83
N SER A 141 9.37 1.23 -8.86
CA SER A 141 9.92 1.89 -7.68
C SER A 141 8.97 2.94 -7.16
N LEU A 142 8.40 3.77 -8.05
CA LEU A 142 7.46 4.81 -7.66
C LEU A 142 6.23 4.24 -6.97
N ILE A 143 5.64 3.16 -7.50
CA ILE A 143 4.49 2.53 -6.86
C ILE A 143 4.85 1.95 -5.49
N LEU A 144 5.97 1.22 -5.39
CA LEU A 144 6.42 0.63 -4.13
C LEU A 144 6.76 1.69 -3.07
N PHE A 145 7.39 2.80 -3.47
CA PHE A 145 7.63 3.93 -2.58
C PHE A 145 6.34 4.66 -2.19
N GLY A 146 5.34 4.72 -3.08
CA GLY A 146 4.01 5.22 -2.73
C GLY A 146 3.36 4.38 -1.63
N ILE A 147 3.38 3.06 -1.77
CA ILE A 147 2.88 2.13 -0.73
C ILE A 147 3.62 2.33 0.60
N LEU A 148 4.96 2.47 0.57
CA LEU A 148 5.73 2.76 1.78
C LEU A 148 5.38 4.10 2.41
N ALA A 149 5.05 5.12 1.61
CA ALA A 149 4.59 6.41 2.11
C ALA A 149 3.21 6.29 2.80
N THR A 150 2.31 5.46 2.27
CA THR A 150 1.04 5.12 2.93
C THR A 150 1.29 4.48 4.30
N PHE A 151 2.10 3.40 4.38
CA PHE A 151 2.39 2.73 5.67
C PHE A 151 3.09 3.65 6.66
N THR A 152 3.92 4.57 6.18
CA THR A 152 4.55 5.60 7.02
C THR A 152 3.50 6.55 7.58
N GLY A 153 2.55 6.97 6.74
CA GLY A 153 1.39 7.76 7.16
C GLY A 153 0.56 7.02 8.20
N ASP A 154 0.18 5.77 7.94
CA ASP A 154 -0.63 4.94 8.84
C ASP A 154 0.02 4.76 10.21
N LEU A 155 1.34 4.50 10.24
CA LEU A 155 2.10 4.36 11.49
C LEU A 155 2.11 5.66 12.30
N ILE A 156 2.43 6.79 11.67
CA ILE A 156 2.50 8.09 12.35
C ILE A 156 1.11 8.54 12.80
N PHE A 157 0.11 8.40 11.93
CA PHE A 157 -1.29 8.71 12.22
C PHE A 157 -1.79 7.91 13.42
N SER A 158 -1.63 6.58 13.40
CA SER A 158 -2.07 5.70 14.50
C SER A 158 -1.38 6.05 15.82
N TYR A 159 -0.07 6.35 15.78
CA TYR A 159 0.66 6.78 16.97
C TYR A 159 0.14 8.13 17.50
N MET A 160 -0.08 9.11 16.62
CA MET A 160 -0.54 10.45 17.03
C MET A 160 -1.97 10.43 17.55
N GLU A 161 -2.84 9.59 16.99
CA GLU A 161 -4.18 9.39 17.50
C GLU A 161 -4.17 8.73 18.87
N SER A 162 -3.42 7.63 19.04
CA SER A 162 -3.31 6.94 20.34
C SER A 162 -2.75 7.85 21.44
N SER A 163 -1.92 8.83 21.05
CA SER A 163 -1.35 9.82 21.95
C SER A 163 -2.21 11.09 22.10
N ASN A 164 -3.38 11.18 21.45
CA ASN A 164 -4.29 12.33 21.43
C ASN A 164 -3.60 13.66 21.02
N ILE A 165 -2.65 13.58 20.08
CA ILE A 165 -1.91 14.75 19.54
C ILE A 165 -2.17 14.99 18.06
N TYR A 166 -2.95 14.11 17.42
CA TYR A 166 -3.40 14.31 16.06
C TYR A 166 -4.34 15.53 15.96
N HIS A 167 -4.28 16.20 14.83
CA HIS A 167 -5.22 17.24 14.44
C HIS A 167 -5.25 17.32 12.92
N THR A 168 -6.41 17.62 12.36
CA THR A 168 -6.57 17.70 10.92
C THR A 168 -5.73 18.82 10.30
N GLY A 169 -5.07 18.52 9.17
CA GLY A 169 -4.10 19.41 8.52
C GLY A 169 -2.67 19.28 9.07
N ASN A 170 -2.40 18.24 9.85
CA ASN A 170 -1.07 17.98 10.37
C ASN A 170 -0.08 17.61 9.26
N ILE A 171 1.20 17.94 9.47
CA ILE A 171 2.28 17.68 8.51
C ILE A 171 2.44 16.19 8.14
N MET A 172 2.04 15.25 9.00
CA MET A 172 2.13 13.82 8.66
C MET A 172 1.22 13.45 7.47
N GLU A 173 0.14 14.19 7.24
CA GLU A 173 -0.78 13.95 6.12
C GLU A 173 -0.07 14.08 4.76
N LEU A 174 1.05 14.81 4.72
CA LEU A 174 1.93 14.85 3.56
C LEU A 174 2.41 13.47 3.11
N ALA A 175 2.54 12.50 4.04
CA ALA A 175 2.89 11.12 3.68
C ALA A 175 1.84 10.49 2.74
N PHE A 176 0.56 10.69 3.03
CA PHE A 176 -0.54 10.23 2.18
C PHE A 176 -0.57 10.97 0.84
N PHE A 177 -0.38 12.29 0.82
CA PHE A 177 -0.31 13.04 -0.44
C PHE A 177 0.89 12.63 -1.30
N TRP A 178 2.05 12.39 -0.70
CA TRP A 178 3.21 11.86 -1.41
C TRP A 178 2.97 10.46 -1.94
N SER A 179 2.25 9.61 -1.20
CA SER A 179 1.80 8.31 -1.70
C SER A 179 1.02 8.48 -3.00
N TYR A 180 -0.01 9.33 -3.03
CA TYR A 180 -0.82 9.55 -4.22
C TYR A 180 0.00 10.05 -5.41
N ILE A 181 0.90 11.01 -5.18
CA ILE A 181 1.80 11.52 -6.21
C ILE A 181 2.64 10.37 -6.79
N LEU A 182 3.29 9.58 -5.94
CA LEU A 182 4.16 8.48 -6.35
C LEU A 182 3.39 7.39 -7.11
N LEU A 183 2.20 7.03 -6.64
CA LEU A 183 1.31 6.08 -7.32
C LEU A 183 0.92 6.59 -8.72
N ILE A 184 0.53 7.86 -8.85
CA ILE A 184 0.16 8.47 -10.14
C ILE A 184 1.35 8.47 -11.10
N PHE A 185 2.53 8.91 -10.66
CA PHE A 185 3.72 8.91 -11.51
C PHE A 185 4.16 7.50 -11.92
N GLY A 186 3.98 6.52 -11.02
CA GLY A 186 4.15 5.11 -11.32
C GLY A 186 3.24 4.66 -12.47
N VAL A 187 1.93 4.89 -12.36
CA VAL A 187 0.96 4.56 -13.42
C VAL A 187 1.26 5.28 -14.73
N TYR A 188 1.62 6.56 -14.67
CA TYR A 188 1.96 7.35 -15.85
C TYR A 188 3.17 6.78 -16.60
N HIS A 189 4.24 6.42 -15.87
CA HIS A 189 5.43 5.83 -16.47
C HIS A 189 5.10 4.48 -17.14
N HIS A 190 4.25 3.65 -16.51
CA HIS A 190 3.79 2.39 -17.10
C HIS A 190 3.16 2.60 -18.47
N LYS A 191 2.20 3.52 -18.54
CA LYS A 191 1.47 3.83 -19.78
C LYS A 191 2.41 4.29 -20.88
N LYS A 192 3.40 5.14 -20.54
CA LYS A 192 4.40 5.63 -21.49
C LYS A 192 5.27 4.49 -22.03
N THR A 193 5.79 3.63 -21.16
CA THR A 193 6.60 2.47 -21.55
C THR A 193 5.81 1.53 -22.47
N MET A 194 4.56 1.23 -22.12
CA MET A 194 3.68 0.37 -22.93
C MET A 194 3.35 0.97 -24.30
N SER A 195 3.14 2.29 -24.38
CA SER A 195 2.90 2.98 -25.64
C SER A 195 4.10 2.86 -26.59
N ILE A 196 5.32 3.04 -26.08
CA ILE A 196 6.56 2.97 -26.89
C ILE A 196 6.75 1.57 -27.45
N LEU A 197 6.55 0.54 -26.62
CA LEU A 197 6.69 -0.86 -27.04
C LEU A 197 5.70 -1.23 -28.15
N ARG A 198 4.47 -0.69 -28.10
CA ARG A 198 3.45 -0.93 -29.13
C ARG A 198 3.81 -0.29 -30.47
N THR A 199 4.39 0.91 -30.47
CA THR A 199 4.83 1.59 -31.69
C THR A 199 6.04 0.91 -32.35
N ASN A 200 6.93 0.29 -31.56
CA ASN A 200 8.12 -0.39 -32.11
C ASN A 200 7.84 -1.82 -32.60
N SER A 201 6.64 -2.35 -32.37
CA SER A 201 6.21 -3.67 -32.83
C SER A 201 5.36 -3.65 -34.12
N LEU A 202 5.16 -2.47 -34.69
CA LEU A 202 4.46 -2.21 -35.96
C LEU A 202 5.47 -1.75 -37.01
#